data_AF-A0A1Q2U1P9-F1
#
_entry.id   AF-A0A1Q2U1P9-F1
#
_cell.length_a   1.000
_cell.length_b   1.000
_cell.length_c   1.000
_cell.angle_alpha   90.00
_cell.angle_beta   90.00
_cell.angle_gamma   90.00
#
_symmetry.space_group_name_H-M   'P 1'
#
loop_
_entity.id
_entity.type
_entity.pdbx_description
1 polymer ?
#
loop_
_entity_poly.entity_id
_entity_poly.type
_entity_poly.pdbx_seq_one_letter_code
_entity_poly.pdbx_strand_id
1 'polypeptide(L)'
;MFKLSSKVFVLLVTITALVLTCLQSFEVKPALSEISVASLNQSTLVATAPLPPNLVQAVLGGRPVYVLNVTRTEDTVLIRCYPGYEPTIAVRAMGSNPNASGQKEGVMTCRSSV
;
A
#
# COMPACT_ATOMS: atom_id res chain seq x y z
N MET A 1 -49.59 -39.86 -8.57
CA MET A 1 -48.51 -40.77 -8.11
C MET A 1 -47.85 -41.38 -9.35
N PHE A 2 -46.72 -40.84 -9.79
CA PHE A 2 -46.00 -41.34 -10.97
C PHE A 2 -45.26 -42.64 -10.59
N LYS A 3 -45.76 -43.79 -11.05
CA LYS A 3 -45.02 -45.06 -10.99
C LYS A 3 -43.93 -45.03 -12.05
N LEU A 4 -42.77 -44.48 -11.69
CA LEU A 4 -41.59 -44.49 -12.55
C LEU A 4 -41.18 -45.95 -12.78
N SER A 5 -41.23 -46.41 -14.04
CA SER A 5 -40.81 -47.75 -14.41
C SER A 5 -39.37 -47.98 -13.94
N SER A 6 -39.10 -49.11 -13.27
CA SER A 6 -37.80 -49.42 -12.63
C SER A 6 -36.61 -49.18 -13.56
N LYS A 7 -36.77 -49.42 -14.86
CA LYS A 7 -35.73 -49.17 -15.88
C LYS A 7 -35.39 -47.68 -16.05
N VAL A 8 -36.38 -46.79 -15.95
CA VAL A 8 -36.18 -45.33 -16.04
C VAL A 8 -35.47 -44.81 -14.80
N PHE A 9 -35.76 -45.38 -13.63
CA PHE A 9 -35.09 -45.00 -12.38
C PHE A 9 -33.60 -45.40 -12.41
N VAL A 10 -33.28 -46.61 -12.88
CA VAL A 10 -31.89 -47.08 -13.04
C VAL A 10 -31.13 -46.23 -14.06
N LEU A 11 -31.78 -45.85 -15.17
CA LEU A 11 -31.17 -44.96 -16.16
C LEU A 11 -30.88 -43.57 -15.58
N LEU A 12 -31.80 -43.02 -14.78
CA LEU A 12 -31.63 -41.70 -14.16
C LEU A 12 -30.48 -41.70 -13.15
N VAL A 13 -30.37 -42.76 -12.34
CA VAL A 13 -29.30 -42.91 -11.34
C VAL A 13 -27.94 -43.09 -12.00
N THR A 14 -27.86 -43.83 -13.11
CA THR A 14 -26.59 -44.01 -13.84
C THR A 14 -26.14 -42.73 -14.53
N ILE A 15 -27.05 -41.96 -15.13
CA ILE A 15 -26.73 -40.65 -15.73
C ILE A 15 -26.27 -39.67 -14.65
N THR A 16 -26.96 -39.60 -13.50
CA THR A 16 -26.55 -38.70 -12.41
C THR A 16 -25.21 -39.10 -11.81
N ALA A 17 -24.95 -40.39 -11.61
CA ALA A 17 -23.66 -40.88 -11.15
C ALA A 17 -22.52 -40.49 -12.12
N LEU A 18 -22.74 -40.67 -13.44
CA LEU A 18 -21.76 -40.32 -14.47
C LEU A 18 -21.45 -38.82 -14.47
N VAL A 19 -22.48 -37.98 -14.38
CA VAL A 19 -22.35 -36.52 -14.33
C VAL A 19 -21.58 -36.07 -13.08
N LEU A 20 -21.89 -36.66 -11.92
CA LEU A 20 -21.17 -36.40 -10.66
C LEU A 20 -19.68 -36.78 -10.74
N THR A 21 -19.34 -37.91 -11.36
CA THR A 21 -17.95 -38.30 -11.59
C THR A 21 -17.22 -37.38 -12.58
N CYS A 22 -17.89 -36.91 -13.64
CA CYS A 22 -17.29 -35.96 -14.59
C CYS A 22 -17.06 -34.58 -13.96
N LEU A 23 -17.91 -34.16 -13.01
CA LEU A 23 -17.74 -32.89 -12.29
C LEU A 23 -16.57 -32.90 -11.32
N GLN A 24 -16.17 -34.07 -10.79
CA GLN A 24 -15.00 -34.19 -9.90
C GLN A 24 -13.67 -34.01 -10.65
N SER A 25 -13.65 -34.14 -11.98
CA SER A 25 -12.45 -33.89 -12.81
C SER A 25 -12.15 -32.41 -13.03
N PHE A 26 -13.07 -31.51 -12.64
CA PHE A 26 -12.78 -30.08 -12.53
C PHE A 26 -12.11 -29.82 -11.18
N GLU A 27 -10.87 -30.29 -11.03
CA GLU A 27 -9.98 -29.77 -10.00
C GLU A 27 -9.81 -28.27 -10.22
N VAL A 28 -10.43 -27.48 -9.34
CA VAL A 28 -10.09 -26.07 -9.19
C VAL A 28 -8.64 -26.06 -8.72
N LYS A 29 -7.71 -25.81 -9.64
CA LYS A 29 -6.31 -25.58 -9.34
C LYS A 29 -6.28 -24.52 -8.22
N PRO A 30 -5.89 -24.85 -6.99
CA PRO A 30 -5.75 -23.83 -5.97
C PRO A 30 -4.63 -22.92 -6.48
N ALA A 31 -4.93 -21.64 -6.66
CA ALA A 31 -3.94 -20.64 -7.08
C ALA A 31 -2.81 -20.45 -6.04
N LEU A 32 -2.92 -21.13 -4.89
CA LEU A 32 -1.97 -21.10 -3.80
C LEU A 32 -1.63 -22.54 -3.40
N SER A 33 -0.45 -22.97 -3.81
CA SER A 33 0.24 -24.08 -3.15
C SER A 33 0.46 -23.70 -1.69
N GLU A 34 0.14 -24.61 -0.78
CA GLU A 34 0.49 -24.48 0.62
C GLU A 34 2.03 -24.47 0.72
N ILE A 35 2.62 -23.28 0.82
CA ILE A 35 4.04 -23.13 1.07
C ILE A 35 4.25 -23.58 2.51
N SER A 36 4.84 -24.77 2.67
CA SER A 36 5.46 -25.23 3.90
C SER A 36 6.36 -24.10 4.42
N VAL A 37 5.88 -23.38 5.44
CA VAL A 37 6.59 -22.27 6.06
C VAL A 37 7.70 -22.86 6.93
N ALA A 38 8.79 -23.28 6.29
CA ALA A 38 10.06 -23.37 6.98
C ALA A 38 10.34 -21.95 7.51
N SER A 39 10.39 -21.83 8.83
CA SER A 39 10.65 -20.63 9.63
C SER A 39 11.58 -19.63 8.93
N LEU A 40 10.99 -18.77 8.11
CA LEU A 40 11.67 -17.62 7.55
C LEU A 40 11.51 -16.54 8.61
N ASN A 41 12.64 -16.13 9.19
CA ASN A 41 12.74 -14.92 10.02
C ASN A 41 12.36 -13.72 9.14
N GLN A 42 11.06 -13.58 8.88
CA GLN A 42 10.52 -12.54 8.05
C GLN A 42 10.42 -11.31 8.94
N SER A 43 11.52 -10.55 8.98
CA SER A 43 11.46 -9.15 9.39
C SER A 43 10.27 -8.56 8.66
N THR A 44 9.28 -8.11 9.43
CA THR A 44 7.98 -7.67 8.93
C THR A 44 8.17 -6.36 8.16
N LEU A 45 8.69 -6.46 6.94
CA LEU A 45 8.64 -5.38 5.96
C LEU A 45 7.24 -5.40 5.39
N VAL A 46 6.31 -4.76 6.11
CA VAL A 46 5.04 -4.36 5.53
C VAL A 46 5.39 -3.42 4.37
N ALA A 47 5.22 -3.90 3.14
CA ALA A 47 5.33 -3.09 1.95
C ALA A 47 4.13 -2.15 1.88
N THR A 48 4.11 -1.13 2.73
CA THR A 48 3.22 0.02 2.54
C THR A 48 3.60 0.64 1.20
N ALA A 49 2.67 0.58 0.24
CA ALA A 49 2.84 1.22 -1.05
C ALA A 49 3.30 2.67 -0.85
N PRO A 50 4.22 3.19 -1.66
CA PRO A 50 4.74 4.52 -1.46
C PRO A 50 3.63 5.57 -1.57
N LEU A 51 3.40 6.31 -0.48
CA LEU A 51 2.47 7.43 -0.48
C LEU A 51 3.11 8.67 -1.11
N PRO A 52 2.35 9.48 -1.85
CA PRO A 52 2.83 10.78 -2.33
C PRO A 52 3.10 11.73 -1.15
N PRO A 53 3.99 12.72 -1.32
CA PRO A 53 4.22 13.75 -0.31
C PRO A 53 2.91 14.42 0.10
N ASN A 54 2.69 14.56 1.41
CA ASN A 54 1.44 15.09 1.95
C ASN A 54 1.71 16.39 2.72
N LEU A 55 0.90 17.41 2.45
CA LEU A 55 0.94 18.69 3.13
C LEU A 55 -0.05 18.69 4.31
N VAL A 56 0.48 18.75 5.52
CA VAL A 56 -0.30 18.72 6.76
C VAL A 56 -0.15 20.03 7.53
N GLN A 57 -1.23 20.52 8.14
CA GLN A 57 -1.15 21.67 9.02
C GLN A 57 -0.51 21.28 10.36
N ALA A 58 0.44 22.09 10.83
CA ALA A 58 1.13 21.89 12.11
C ALA A 58 1.34 23.23 12.83
N VAL A 59 1.84 23.16 14.06
CA VAL A 59 2.24 24.33 14.85
C VAL A 59 3.71 24.18 15.23
N LEU A 60 4.57 25.06 14.72
CA LEU A 60 5.99 25.10 15.06
C LEU A 60 6.31 26.40 15.79
N GLY A 61 6.82 26.30 17.02
CA GLY A 61 7.14 27.47 17.85
C GLY A 61 5.95 28.39 18.10
N GLY A 62 4.74 27.83 18.23
CA GLY A 62 3.49 28.57 18.42
C GLY A 62 2.92 29.23 17.15
N ARG A 63 3.54 29.04 15.98
CA ARG A 63 3.07 29.59 14.71
C ARG A 63 2.47 28.48 13.84
N PRO A 64 1.29 28.71 13.22
CA PRO A 64 0.72 27.76 12.29
C PRO A 64 1.58 27.69 11.03
N VAL A 65 1.88 26.48 10.58
CA VAL A 65 2.68 26.19 9.38
C VAL A 65 2.08 25.00 8.62
N TYR A 66 2.49 24.83 7.38
CA TYR A 66 2.24 23.61 6.62
C TYR A 66 3.54 22.81 6.51
N VAL A 67 3.47 21.53 6.85
CA VAL A 67 4.60 20.60 6.79
C VAL A 67 4.36 19.64 5.64
N LEU A 68 5.29 19.63 4.68
CA LEU A 68 5.31 18.65 3.60
C LEU A 68 6.15 17.45 4.04
N ASN A 69 5.50 16.31 4.26
CA ASN A 69 6.18 15.09 4.65
C ASN A 69 6.70 14.37 3.41
N VAL A 70 8.03 14.24 3.31
CA VAL A 70 8.71 13.48 2.25
C VAL A 70 9.31 12.24 2.89
N THR A 71 8.85 11.05 2.46
CA THR A 71 9.17 9.79 3.14
C THR A 71 10.20 8.94 2.41
N ARG A 72 10.55 9.28 1.16
CA ARG A 72 11.53 8.53 0.35
C ARG A 72 12.69 9.41 -0.09
N THR A 73 13.86 8.80 -0.25
CA THR A 73 15.09 9.48 -0.68
C THR A 73 15.04 9.97 -2.13
N GLU A 74 14.22 9.35 -2.97
CA GLU A 74 14.07 9.65 -4.40
C GLU A 74 12.93 10.63 -4.70
N ASP A 75 12.14 11.02 -3.70
CA ASP A 75 10.99 11.90 -3.91
C ASP A 75 11.48 13.32 -4.25
N THR A 76 11.07 13.81 -5.42
CA THR A 76 11.38 15.18 -5.88
C THR A 76 10.18 16.10 -5.64
N VAL A 77 10.40 17.22 -4.96
CA VAL A 77 9.38 18.24 -4.72
C VAL A 77 9.71 19.49 -5.53
N LEU A 78 8.80 19.88 -6.43
CA LEU A 78 8.90 21.15 -7.14
C LEU A 78 8.26 22.27 -6.31
N ILE A 79 9.03 23.29 -5.98
CA ILE A 79 8.54 24.47 -5.26
C ILE A 79 8.73 25.71 -6.13
N ARG A 80 7.67 26.53 -6.25
CA ARG A 80 7.67 27.75 -7.06
C ARG A 80 7.39 28.95 -6.18
N CYS A 81 8.32 29.90 -6.17
CA CYS A 81 8.07 31.23 -5.64
C CYS A 81 7.44 32.11 -6.72
N TYR A 82 6.68 33.12 -6.31
CA TYR A 82 6.16 34.13 -7.23
C TYR A 82 7.31 34.93 -7.89
N PRO A 83 7.07 35.56 -9.06
CA PRO A 83 8.07 36.39 -9.72
C PRO A 83 8.71 37.42 -8.77
N GLY A 84 10.03 37.58 -8.87
CA GLY A 84 10.82 38.44 -7.98
C GLY A 84 11.30 37.79 -6.69
N TYR A 85 10.96 36.51 -6.46
CA TYR A 85 11.41 35.74 -5.31
C TYR A 85 12.06 34.42 -5.72
N GLU A 86 13.05 33.98 -4.95
CA GLU A 86 13.73 32.71 -5.11
C GLU A 86 13.51 31.79 -3.89
N PRO A 87 13.35 30.47 -4.12
CA PRO A 87 13.21 29.50 -3.05
C PRO A 87 14.56 29.30 -2.35
N THR A 88 14.55 29.42 -1.03
CA THR A 88 15.70 29.14 -0.17
C THR A 88 15.30 28.11 0.87
N ILE A 89 16.20 27.14 1.12
CA ILE A 89 15.97 26.08 2.11
C ILE A 89 17.00 26.20 3.24
N ALA A 90 16.52 26.28 4.47
CA ALA A 90 17.35 26.22 5.67
C ALA A 90 17.13 24.86 6.35
N VAL A 91 18.15 23.99 6.31
CA VAL A 91 18.09 22.66 6.93
C VAL A 91 18.47 22.77 8.41
N ARG A 92 17.68 22.12 9.27
CA ARG A 92 17.93 22.04 10.71
C ARG A 92 17.57 20.65 11.24
N ALA A 93 17.96 20.38 12.48
CA ALA A 93 17.48 19.20 13.19
C ALA A 93 15.96 19.29 13.38
N MET A 94 15.25 18.16 13.23
CA MET A 94 13.82 18.11 13.50
C MET A 94 13.57 18.30 15.01
N GLY A 95 12.66 19.21 15.35
CA GLY A 95 12.35 19.57 16.74
C GLY A 95 13.31 20.60 17.36
N SER A 96 13.26 20.71 18.69
CA SER A 96 13.95 21.80 19.42
C SER A 96 15.43 21.50 19.77
N ASN A 97 15.95 20.32 19.38
CA ASN A 97 17.31 19.91 19.73
C ASN A 97 18.26 20.04 18.52
N PRO A 98 19.16 21.04 18.49
CA PRO A 98 20.08 21.25 17.38
C PRO A 98 21.12 20.13 17.21
N ASN A 99 21.38 19.33 18.25
CA ASN A 99 22.38 18.27 18.25
C ASN A 99 21.79 16.88 17.93
N ALA A 100 20.49 16.79 17.61
CA ALA A 100 19.89 15.51 17.27
C ALA A 100 20.47 14.95 15.97
N SER A 101 21.05 13.74 16.05
CA SER A 101 21.54 12.96 14.91
C SER A 101 20.43 12.28 14.11
N GLY A 102 19.17 12.48 14.51
CA GLY A 102 17.98 11.90 13.87
C GLY A 102 17.50 12.69 12.64
N GLN A 103 16.18 12.65 12.44
CA GLN A 103 15.50 13.28 11.31
C GLN A 103 15.86 14.77 11.17
N LYS A 104 16.07 15.22 9.94
CA LYS A 104 16.30 16.63 9.59
C LYS A 104 15.04 17.21 8.97
N GLU A 105 14.80 18.49 9.19
CA GLU A 105 13.72 19.23 8.55
C GLU A 105 14.30 20.45 7.81
N GLY A 106 13.68 20.81 6.69
CA GLY A 106 14.02 22.01 5.93
C GLY A 106 12.89 23.01 6.00
N VAL A 107 13.19 24.25 6.37
CA VAL A 107 12.23 25.35 6.21
C VAL A 107 12.48 25.99 4.85
N MET A 108 11.48 25.90 3.97
CA MET A 108 11.51 26.58 2.68
C MET A 108 10.88 27.96 2.82
N THR A 109 11.60 28.98 2.36
CA THR A 109 11.13 30.37 2.30
C THR A 109 11.41 30.98 0.95
N CYS A 110 10.49 31.82 0.46
CA CYS A 110 10.73 32.66 -0.71
C CYS A 110 11.40 33.97 -0.27
N ARG A 111 12.62 34.23 -0.73
CA ARG A 111 13.35 35.48 -0.46
C ARG A 111 13.38 36.34 -1.71
N SER A 112 13.51 37.66 -1.52
CA SER A 112 13.71 38.60 -2.63
C SER A 112 14.91 38.15 -3.46
N SER A 113 14.75 38.10 -4.77
CA SER A 113 15.86 37.85 -5.72
C SER A 113 16.71 39.09 -6.00
N VAL A 114 16.38 40.22 -5.35
CA VAL A 114 17.03 41.53 -5.45
C VAL A 114 17.98 41.75 -4.28
#